data_AF-A0ABD3UJY6-F1
#
_entry.id   AF-A0ABD3UJY6-F1
#
_cell.length_a   1.000
_cell.length_b   1.000
_cell.length_c   1.000
_cell.angle_alpha   90.00
_cell.angle_beta   90.00
_cell.angle_gamma   90.00
#
_symmetry.space_group_name_H-M   'P 1'
#
loop_
_entity.id
_entity.type
_entity.pdbx_description
1 polymer ?
#
loop_
_entity_poly.entity_id
_entity_poly.type
_entity_poly.pdbx_seq_one_letter_code
_entity_poly.pdbx_strand_id
1 'polypeptide(L)'
;MKRYRNREIWDFEHQVMLAAHHSNGNRINDSNKLLLNNYSVNCGKKVILGIDGGTTSTVCICIPLIPFTQQLPDPLPVLARAVAGCSNHNSVGETAARETLEHVMADALSKSASTRSSVQAVCLSVSGVNHPTDQDRIINWLREIFPSHVRLFVQNDAVAALACGTMGKLHGCVLIAGTGTIAYGFTEDGREARAAGAGPVLGDWGSGYGIAAQALTAIIRAHDGRGPKTTLMHSILDKLNLSSADELIGWTYSDPSWARIAALVPVVVSCAEDGDPVANNILHDSVQELASSVKAVVKRLDLCGEDGKHPFPLVMVGGVLEANEKWDIGNEVTNCISKDFPGALPVRPKVEPAVGAALLAWNFLMRQCSEGD
;
A
#
# COMPACT_ATOMS: atom_id res chain seq x y z
N MET A 1 10.00 4.50 -12.38
CA MET A 1 10.21 3.03 -12.41
C MET A 1 8.94 2.41 -12.96
N LYS A 2 8.96 1.88 -14.19
CA LYS A 2 7.78 1.25 -14.82
C LYS A 2 7.49 -0.06 -14.07
N ARG A 3 6.26 -0.26 -13.59
CA ARG A 3 5.83 -1.54 -13.00
C ARG A 3 5.08 -2.33 -14.08
N TYR A 4 5.36 -3.62 -14.15
CA TYR A 4 4.73 -4.55 -15.09
C TYR A 4 3.52 -5.20 -14.43
N ARG A 5 2.39 -5.29 -15.13
CA ARG A 5 1.20 -6.04 -14.69
C ARG A 5 0.68 -6.82 -15.90
N ASN A 6 0.54 -8.14 -15.79
CA ASN A 6 0.02 -9.02 -16.85
C ASN A 6 0.65 -8.82 -18.24
N ARG A 7 1.98 -8.69 -18.32
CA ARG A 7 2.74 -8.44 -19.56
C ARG A 7 2.38 -7.12 -20.29
N GLU A 8 1.58 -6.24 -19.69
CA GLU A 8 1.36 -4.87 -20.14
C GLU A 8 2.17 -3.88 -19.29
N ILE A 9 2.69 -2.83 -19.94
CA ILE A 9 3.31 -1.69 -19.24
C ILE A 9 2.19 -0.91 -18.58
N TRP A 10 2.12 -0.98 -17.24
CA TRP A 10 1.23 -0.10 -16.49
C TRP A 10 1.84 1.29 -16.46
N ASP A 11 1.37 2.15 -17.35
CA ASP A 11 1.80 3.54 -17.47
C ASP A 11 0.71 4.46 -16.95
N PHE A 12 0.87 4.93 -15.71
CA PHE A 12 -0.01 5.92 -15.11
C PHE A 12 -0.03 7.23 -15.92
N GLU A 13 1.08 7.62 -16.56
CA GLU A 13 1.12 8.80 -17.43
C GLU A 13 0.22 8.59 -18.65
N HIS A 14 0.08 7.37 -19.16
CA HIS A 14 -0.84 7.05 -20.25
C HIS A 14 -2.31 7.22 -19.87
N GLN A 15 -2.72 6.91 -18.63
CA GLN A 15 -4.10 7.19 -18.16
C GLN A 15 -4.35 8.69 -17.93
N VAL A 16 -3.38 9.41 -17.36
CA VAL A 16 -3.43 10.88 -17.24
C VAL A 16 -3.48 11.54 -18.63
N MET A 17 -2.70 11.02 -19.58
CA MET A 17 -2.71 11.43 -20.99
C MET A 17 -4.02 11.09 -21.70
N LEU A 18 -4.66 9.95 -21.43
CA LEU A 18 -5.97 9.62 -22.01
C LEU A 18 -7.08 10.55 -21.48
N ALA A 19 -7.02 10.95 -20.21
CA ALA A 19 -7.87 12.01 -19.66
C ALA A 19 -7.58 13.39 -20.28
N ALA A 20 -6.34 13.65 -20.69
CA ALA A 20 -5.92 14.89 -21.36
C ALA A 20 -6.16 14.89 -22.89
N HIS A 21 -6.08 13.75 -23.57
CA HIS A 21 -6.13 13.60 -25.04
C HIS A 21 -7.51 13.26 -25.59
N HIS A 22 -8.47 12.80 -24.76
CA HIS A 22 -9.88 12.77 -25.16
C HIS A 22 -10.51 14.17 -25.33
N SER A 23 -9.73 15.24 -25.11
CA SER A 23 -10.12 16.62 -25.41
C SER A 23 -10.19 16.94 -26.92
N ASN A 24 -9.64 16.10 -27.81
CA ASN A 24 -9.68 16.30 -29.25
C ASN A 24 -10.19 15.05 -30.01
N GLY A 25 -11.51 14.95 -30.20
CA GLY A 25 -12.10 14.06 -31.22
C GLY A 25 -13.29 13.22 -30.76
N ASN A 26 -14.48 13.81 -30.91
CA ASN A 26 -15.84 13.23 -30.96
C ASN A 26 -16.45 12.46 -29.76
N ARG A 27 -17.59 13.03 -29.32
CA ARG A 27 -18.68 12.54 -28.44
C ARG A 27 -18.31 12.10 -27.02
N ILE A 28 -17.76 13.05 -26.26
CA ILE A 28 -17.95 13.11 -24.81
C ILE A 28 -19.38 13.62 -24.55
N ASN A 29 -20.17 12.92 -23.74
CA ASN A 29 -21.47 13.40 -23.25
C ASN A 29 -21.32 14.80 -22.66
N ASP A 30 -22.16 15.75 -23.08
CA ASP A 30 -22.09 17.18 -22.73
C ASP A 30 -22.01 17.44 -21.21
N SER A 31 -22.46 16.49 -20.38
CA SER A 31 -22.37 16.50 -18.91
C SER A 31 -20.93 16.56 -18.36
N ASN A 32 -19.98 15.83 -18.96
CA ASN A 32 -18.58 15.78 -18.47
C ASN A 32 -17.76 17.01 -18.89
N LYS A 33 -18.10 17.60 -20.05
CA LYS A 33 -17.50 18.85 -20.53
C LYS A 33 -17.94 20.06 -19.70
N LEU A 34 -19.21 20.08 -19.28
CA LEU A 34 -19.73 21.08 -18.36
C LEU A 34 -19.10 21.00 -16.97
N LEU A 35 -18.86 19.80 -16.45
CA LEU A 35 -18.16 19.61 -15.17
C LEU A 35 -16.74 20.18 -15.22
N LEU A 36 -15.94 19.82 -16.23
CA LEU A 36 -14.55 20.29 -16.37
C LEU A 36 -14.42 21.80 -16.67
N ASN A 37 -15.30 22.37 -17.51
CA ASN A 37 -15.25 23.81 -17.82
C ASN A 37 -15.72 24.70 -16.66
N ASN A 38 -16.59 24.21 -15.77
CA ASN A 38 -17.00 24.95 -14.58
C ASN A 38 -15.89 25.03 -13.51
N TYR A 39 -14.82 24.24 -13.61
CA TYR A 39 -13.64 24.37 -12.74
C TYR A 39 -12.69 25.51 -13.18
N SER A 40 -12.98 26.23 -14.27
CA SER A 40 -12.06 27.19 -14.86
C SER A 40 -12.63 28.60 -14.97
N VAL A 41 -12.97 29.24 -13.84
CA VAL A 41 -13.07 30.71 -13.76
C VAL A 41 -12.62 31.21 -12.37
N ASN A 42 -11.36 31.65 -12.28
CA ASN A 42 -10.82 32.73 -11.42
C ASN A 42 -11.26 32.93 -9.95
N CYS A 43 -11.70 31.88 -9.26
CA CYS A 43 -11.56 31.73 -7.80
C CYS A 43 -10.66 30.50 -7.58
N GLY A 44 -9.52 30.65 -6.90
CA GLY A 44 -8.42 29.67 -6.92
C GLY A 44 -8.89 28.21 -6.78
N LYS A 45 -8.57 27.36 -7.77
CA LYS A 45 -9.00 25.95 -7.84
C LYS A 45 -8.65 25.25 -6.53
N LYS A 46 -9.66 24.93 -5.72
CA LYS A 46 -9.46 24.21 -4.46
C LYS A 46 -9.03 22.77 -4.74
N VAL A 47 -8.04 22.28 -4.01
CA VAL A 47 -7.47 20.94 -4.21
C VAL A 47 -7.34 20.16 -2.90
N ILE A 48 -7.18 18.85 -3.04
CA ILE A 48 -6.91 17.91 -1.95
C ILE A 48 -5.64 17.14 -2.28
N LEU A 49 -4.79 16.93 -1.27
CA LEU A 49 -3.60 16.09 -1.39
C LEU A 49 -3.78 14.78 -0.61
N GLY A 50 -3.47 13.68 -1.27
CA GLY A 50 -3.31 12.37 -0.65
C GLY A 50 -1.88 11.89 -0.80
N ILE A 51 -1.26 11.48 0.30
CA ILE A 51 0.14 11.04 0.33
C ILE A 51 0.21 9.64 0.93
N ASP A 52 0.94 8.76 0.25
CA ASP A 52 1.33 7.42 0.73
C ASP A 52 2.85 7.37 0.87
N GLY A 53 3.33 7.26 2.11
CA GLY A 53 4.74 7.24 2.48
C GLY A 53 5.19 5.87 2.96
N GLY A 54 5.99 5.18 2.15
CA GLY A 54 6.57 3.89 2.50
C GLY A 54 8.06 3.94 2.80
N THR A 55 8.65 2.76 3.04
CA THR A 55 10.09 2.56 3.26
C THR A 55 10.94 2.71 2.00
N THR A 56 10.31 2.69 0.81
CA THR A 56 11.02 2.70 -0.49
C THR A 56 10.71 3.97 -1.29
N SER A 57 9.47 4.42 -1.28
CA SER A 57 9.01 5.57 -2.05
C SER A 57 7.88 6.28 -1.33
N THR A 58 7.70 7.55 -1.68
CA THR A 58 6.58 8.39 -1.24
C THR A 58 5.85 8.89 -2.48
N VAL A 59 4.53 8.73 -2.52
CA VAL A 59 3.69 9.18 -3.65
C VAL A 59 2.71 10.24 -3.15
N CYS A 60 2.63 11.37 -3.85
CA CYS A 60 1.63 12.40 -3.62
C CYS A 60 0.70 12.51 -4.82
N ILE A 61 -0.60 12.47 -4.56
CA ILE A 61 -1.68 12.65 -5.52
C ILE A 61 -2.40 13.96 -5.20
N CYS A 62 -2.56 14.80 -6.21
CA CYS A 62 -3.38 16.01 -6.14
C CYS A 62 -4.68 15.79 -6.93
N ILE A 63 -5.82 15.94 -6.28
CA ILE A 63 -7.16 15.88 -6.89
C ILE A 63 -7.87 17.23 -6.73
N PRO A 64 -8.80 17.61 -7.61
CA PRO A 64 -9.62 18.79 -7.37
C PRO A 64 -10.52 18.54 -6.15
N LEU A 65 -10.95 19.60 -5.46
CA LEU A 65 -12.05 19.49 -4.50
C LEU A 65 -13.33 19.15 -5.28
N ILE A 66 -13.78 17.91 -5.17
CA ILE A 66 -15.02 17.43 -5.77
C ILE A 66 -16.18 17.85 -4.83
N PRO A 67 -17.30 18.40 -5.33
CA PRO A 67 -18.47 18.67 -4.50
C PRO A 67 -18.96 17.41 -3.77
N PHE A 68 -19.36 17.56 -2.50
CA PHE A 68 -19.89 16.47 -1.68
C PHE A 68 -21.20 15.96 -2.30
N THR A 69 -21.09 14.91 -3.09
CA THR A 69 -22.18 14.26 -3.82
C THR A 69 -22.16 12.77 -3.50
N GLN A 70 -23.27 12.08 -3.75
CA GLN A 70 -23.40 10.66 -3.42
C GLN A 70 -22.51 9.74 -4.29
N GLN A 71 -22.02 10.23 -5.45
CA GLN A 71 -21.25 9.43 -6.38
C GLN A 71 -19.98 10.16 -6.82
N LEU A 72 -18.83 9.55 -6.56
CA LEU A 72 -17.54 10.02 -7.06
C LEU A 72 -17.41 9.74 -8.57
N PRO A 73 -16.70 10.61 -9.34
CA PRO A 73 -16.38 10.33 -10.73
C PRO A 73 -15.56 9.05 -10.89
N ASP A 74 -15.80 8.31 -11.97
CA ASP A 74 -15.01 7.16 -12.40
C ASP A 74 -14.59 7.34 -13.88
N PRO A 75 -13.29 7.54 -14.20
CA PRO A 75 -12.17 7.57 -13.25
C PRO A 75 -12.15 8.85 -12.40
N LEU A 76 -11.56 8.74 -11.20
CA LEU A 76 -11.34 9.88 -10.32
C LEU A 76 -10.40 10.90 -10.99
N PRO A 77 -10.73 12.20 -11.04
CA PRO A 77 -9.86 13.20 -11.64
C PRO A 77 -8.59 13.37 -10.81
N VAL A 78 -7.44 13.10 -11.43
CA VAL A 78 -6.11 13.37 -10.86
C VAL A 78 -5.48 14.54 -11.61
N LEU A 79 -5.17 15.61 -10.88
CA LEU A 79 -4.51 16.80 -11.45
C LEU A 79 -3.01 16.62 -11.57
N ALA A 80 -2.40 15.94 -10.59
CA ALA A 80 -0.97 15.66 -10.61
C ALA A 80 -0.63 14.43 -9.75
N ARG A 81 0.50 13.82 -10.12
CA ARG A 81 1.17 12.78 -9.36
C ARG A 81 2.66 13.11 -9.23
N ALA A 82 3.18 13.04 -8.02
CA ALA A 82 4.59 13.20 -7.71
C ALA A 82 5.12 11.99 -6.93
N VAL A 83 6.40 11.68 -7.10
CA VAL A 83 7.07 10.57 -6.43
C VAL A 83 8.41 11.04 -5.91
N ALA A 84 8.72 10.69 -4.67
CA ALA A 84 10.02 10.89 -4.04
C ALA A 84 10.51 9.61 -3.35
N GLY A 85 11.66 9.70 -2.68
CA GLY A 85 12.27 8.58 -1.93
C GLY A 85 11.50 8.18 -0.67
N CYS A 86 12.19 7.50 0.23
CA CYS A 86 11.65 7.03 1.51
C CYS A 86 11.27 8.22 2.43
N SER A 87 10.06 8.17 3.01
CA SER A 87 9.61 9.11 4.05
C SER A 87 9.40 8.44 5.42
N ASN A 88 9.85 7.18 5.57
CA ASN A 88 9.82 6.51 6.86
C ASN A 88 10.97 7.03 7.75
N HIS A 89 10.62 7.82 8.76
CA HIS A 89 11.57 8.40 9.71
C HIS A 89 12.41 7.36 10.46
N ASN A 90 11.91 6.14 10.66
CA ASN A 90 12.68 5.06 11.28
C ASN A 90 13.77 4.52 10.35
N SER A 91 13.65 4.73 9.05
CA SER A 91 14.61 4.27 8.04
C SER A 91 15.66 5.33 7.68
N VAL A 92 15.25 6.59 7.50
CA VAL A 92 16.12 7.67 6.99
C VAL A 92 16.38 8.79 7.99
N GLY A 93 15.78 8.72 9.18
CA GLY A 93 15.80 9.81 10.15
C GLY A 93 14.75 10.88 9.86
N GLU A 94 14.53 11.74 10.85
CA GLU A 94 13.47 12.75 10.86
C GLU A 94 13.65 13.83 9.78
N THR A 95 14.84 14.41 9.68
CA THR A 95 15.13 15.50 8.73
C THR A 95 14.91 15.05 7.28
N ALA A 96 15.49 13.91 6.89
CA ALA A 96 15.38 13.40 5.52
C ALA A 96 13.94 13.00 5.16
N ALA A 97 13.20 12.43 6.11
CA ALA A 97 11.79 12.10 5.93
C ALA A 97 10.94 13.37 5.69
N ARG A 98 11.16 14.41 6.49
CA ARG A 98 10.48 15.70 6.35
C ARG A 98 10.80 16.38 5.02
N GLU A 99 12.06 16.45 4.63
CA GLU A 99 12.48 17.03 3.35
C GLU A 99 11.85 16.29 2.16
N THR A 100 11.77 14.96 2.23
CA THR A 100 11.13 14.12 1.22
C THR A 100 9.63 14.44 1.09
N LEU A 101 8.93 14.60 2.22
CA LEU A 101 7.51 14.96 2.25
C LEU A 101 7.27 16.37 1.70
N GLU A 102 8.09 17.34 2.10
CA GLU A 102 8.02 18.71 1.59
C GLU A 102 8.23 18.76 0.08
N HIS A 103 9.24 18.04 -0.42
CA HIS A 103 9.58 17.97 -1.83
C HIS A 103 8.45 17.36 -2.67
N VAL A 104 7.94 16.19 -2.26
CA VAL A 104 6.91 15.48 -3.05
C VAL A 104 5.60 16.26 -3.11
N MET A 105 5.23 16.96 -2.03
CA MET A 105 4.04 17.82 -2.01
C MET A 105 4.24 19.07 -2.85
N ALA A 106 5.41 19.71 -2.80
CA ALA A 106 5.72 20.86 -3.63
C ALA A 106 5.71 20.51 -5.13
N ASP A 107 6.26 19.35 -5.51
CA ASP A 107 6.26 18.86 -6.88
C ASP A 107 4.83 18.58 -7.39
N ALA A 108 3.99 17.92 -6.59
CA ALA A 108 2.58 17.69 -6.94
C ALA A 108 1.78 19.00 -7.12
N LEU A 109 2.00 19.99 -6.26
CA LEU A 109 1.37 21.31 -6.38
C LEU A 109 1.84 22.07 -7.62
N SER A 110 3.15 22.03 -7.90
CA SER A 110 3.74 22.63 -9.10
C SER A 110 3.13 22.03 -10.37
N LYS A 111 3.11 20.69 -10.49
CA LYS A 111 2.54 19.96 -11.63
C LYS A 111 1.04 20.19 -11.82
N SER A 112 0.30 20.44 -10.74
CA SER A 112 -1.14 20.76 -10.79
C SER A 112 -1.44 22.25 -10.95
N ALA A 113 -0.42 23.10 -11.15
CA ALA A 113 -0.53 24.56 -11.20
C ALA A 113 -1.32 25.14 -10.00
N SER A 114 -1.11 24.54 -8.82
CA SER A 114 -1.80 24.85 -7.57
C SER A 114 -0.81 25.38 -6.54
N THR A 115 -1.30 26.10 -5.54
CA THR A 115 -0.48 26.65 -4.45
C THR A 115 -0.89 26.06 -3.10
N ARG A 116 -0.06 26.19 -2.07
CA ARG A 116 -0.41 25.76 -0.71
C ARG A 116 -1.72 26.39 -0.21
N SER A 117 -2.02 27.63 -0.61
CA SER A 117 -3.26 28.33 -0.26
C SER A 117 -4.51 27.73 -0.92
N SER A 118 -4.36 27.02 -2.04
CA SER A 118 -5.46 26.35 -2.72
C SER A 118 -5.85 25.01 -2.09
N VAL A 119 -4.95 24.41 -1.30
CA VAL A 119 -5.19 23.14 -0.62
C VAL A 119 -6.27 23.34 0.44
N GLN A 120 -7.21 22.40 0.52
CA GLN A 120 -8.27 22.39 1.54
C GLN A 120 -8.03 21.30 2.58
N ALA A 121 -7.55 20.14 2.14
CA ALA A 121 -7.23 19.03 3.00
C ALA A 121 -6.00 18.27 2.50
N VAL A 122 -5.26 17.70 3.45
CA VAL A 122 -4.13 16.80 3.24
C VAL A 122 -4.36 15.57 4.10
N CYS A 123 -4.30 14.38 3.50
CA CYS A 123 -4.16 13.14 4.25
C CYS A 123 -2.81 12.52 3.91
N LEU A 124 -1.97 12.38 4.95
CA LEU A 124 -0.68 11.76 4.89
C LEU A 124 -0.76 10.40 5.58
N SER A 125 -0.65 9.33 4.81
CA SER A 125 -0.62 7.96 5.31
C SER A 125 0.80 7.44 5.23
N VAL A 126 1.42 7.12 6.36
CA VAL A 126 2.87 6.81 6.41
C VAL A 126 3.13 5.59 7.26
N SER A 127 4.04 4.75 6.76
CA SER A 127 4.55 3.60 7.48
C SER A 127 5.25 4.00 8.77
N GLY A 128 4.94 3.33 9.88
CA GLY A 128 5.53 3.60 11.19
C GLY A 128 4.77 4.64 12.03
N VAL A 129 3.67 5.20 11.53
CA VAL A 129 2.72 5.96 12.37
C VAL A 129 1.83 4.97 13.12
N ASN A 130 2.18 4.72 14.38
CA ASN A 130 1.54 3.67 15.19
C ASN A 130 1.00 4.18 16.53
N HIS A 131 1.46 5.33 17.00
CA HIS A 131 1.05 5.93 18.26
C HIS A 131 0.55 7.37 18.04
N PRO A 132 -0.39 7.90 18.86
CA PRO A 132 -0.84 9.28 18.75
C PRO A 132 0.30 10.32 18.71
N THR A 133 1.38 10.08 19.46
CA THR A 133 2.56 10.95 19.44
C THR A 133 3.26 11.01 18.08
N ASP A 134 3.22 9.94 17.29
CA ASP A 134 3.74 9.93 15.91
C ASP A 134 2.86 10.79 15.00
N GLN A 135 1.55 10.69 15.18
CA GLN A 135 0.58 11.50 14.43
C GLN A 135 0.76 12.98 14.73
N ASP A 136 0.81 13.37 16.01
CA ASP A 136 0.98 14.76 16.44
C ASP A 136 2.27 15.38 15.89
N ARG A 137 3.37 14.63 15.95
CA ARG A 137 4.67 15.05 15.40
C ARG A 137 4.59 15.37 13.91
N ILE A 138 3.98 14.48 13.11
CA ILE A 138 3.84 14.69 11.67
C ILE A 138 2.85 15.81 11.36
N ILE A 139 1.76 15.92 12.13
CA ILE A 139 0.80 17.03 12.02
C ILE A 139 1.51 18.37 12.23
N ASN A 140 2.42 18.46 13.21
CA ASN A 140 3.20 19.67 13.46
C ASN A 140 4.08 20.03 12.26
N TRP A 141 4.79 19.07 11.65
CA TRP A 141 5.56 19.33 10.42
C TRP A 141 4.66 19.82 9.28
N LEU A 142 3.52 19.15 9.06
CA LEU A 142 2.56 19.56 8.02
C LEU A 142 2.00 20.96 8.28
N ARG A 143 1.82 21.35 9.55
CA ARG A 143 1.33 22.68 9.92
C ARG A 143 2.34 23.79 9.64
N GLU A 144 3.64 23.51 9.65
CA GLU A 144 4.68 24.45 9.21
C GLU A 144 4.66 24.66 7.68
N ILE A 145 4.17 23.67 6.93
CA ILE A 145 4.13 23.69 5.46
C ILE A 145 2.84 24.35 4.95
N PHE A 146 1.70 24.07 5.59
CA PHE A 146 0.39 24.48 5.09
C PHE A 146 -0.25 25.59 5.93
N PRO A 147 -1.01 26.51 5.29
CA PRO A 147 -1.78 27.53 5.99
C PRO A 147 -2.75 26.96 7.03
N SER A 148 -3.17 27.78 8.00
CA SER A 148 -4.03 27.37 9.12
C SER A 148 -5.41 26.86 8.69
N HIS A 149 -5.94 27.28 7.54
CA HIS A 149 -7.23 26.80 7.04
C HIS A 149 -7.18 25.35 6.54
N VAL A 150 -6.00 24.83 6.20
CA VAL A 150 -5.85 23.48 5.66
C VAL A 150 -6.10 22.44 6.75
N ARG A 151 -6.99 21.49 6.46
CA ARG A 151 -7.24 20.32 7.31
C ARG A 151 -6.16 19.27 7.08
N LEU A 152 -5.57 18.77 8.16
CA LEU A 152 -4.44 17.85 8.13
C LEU A 152 -4.87 16.56 8.83
N PHE A 153 -4.70 15.44 8.14
CA PHE A 153 -4.98 14.11 8.64
C PHE A 153 -3.73 13.26 8.50
N VAL A 154 -3.32 12.60 9.57
CA VAL A 154 -2.20 11.66 9.54
C VAL A 154 -2.74 10.29 9.90
N GLN A 155 -2.44 9.31 9.07
CA GLN A 155 -2.93 7.94 9.20
C GLN A 155 -1.80 6.94 9.06
N ASN A 156 -2.04 5.71 9.49
CA ASN A 156 -1.20 4.58 9.15
C ASN A 156 -1.34 4.27 7.64
N ASP A 157 -0.26 3.84 6.99
CA ASP A 157 -0.24 3.47 5.56
C ASP A 157 -1.32 2.43 5.19
N ALA A 158 -1.63 1.50 6.10
CA ALA A 158 -2.69 0.52 5.89
C ALA A 158 -4.10 1.13 5.77
N VAL A 159 -4.35 2.31 6.33
CA VAL A 159 -5.65 3.01 6.19
C VAL A 159 -5.84 3.49 4.75
N ALA A 160 -4.80 4.07 4.14
CA ALA A 160 -4.81 4.45 2.73
C ALA A 160 -4.89 3.24 1.80
N ALA A 161 -4.22 2.14 2.15
CA ALA A 161 -4.29 0.88 1.40
C ALA A 161 -5.69 0.28 1.43
N LEU A 162 -6.40 0.32 2.56
CA LEU A 162 -7.81 -0.08 2.62
C LEU A 162 -8.66 0.86 1.75
N ALA A 163 -8.48 2.16 1.91
CA ALA A 163 -9.25 3.18 1.21
C ALA A 163 -9.10 3.12 -0.32
N CYS A 164 -7.94 2.71 -0.84
CA CYS A 164 -7.74 2.62 -2.30
C CYS A 164 -8.48 1.42 -2.92
N GLY A 165 -8.70 0.34 -2.16
CA GLY A 165 -9.53 -0.78 -2.60
C GLY A 165 -11.04 -0.52 -2.47
N THR A 166 -11.44 0.37 -1.57
CA THR A 166 -12.84 0.65 -1.21
C THR A 166 -13.35 2.01 -1.69
N MET A 167 -12.55 2.72 -2.48
CA MET A 167 -12.84 4.07 -2.98
C MET A 167 -13.18 5.06 -1.85
N GLY A 168 -12.35 5.05 -0.80
CA GLY A 168 -12.42 5.98 0.33
C GLY A 168 -13.26 5.50 1.51
N LYS A 169 -13.99 4.39 1.39
CA LYS A 169 -14.83 3.84 2.47
C LYS A 169 -14.00 3.04 3.46
N LEU A 170 -13.92 3.48 4.71
CA LEU A 170 -13.26 2.71 5.77
C LEU A 170 -14.20 1.62 6.31
N HIS A 171 -14.26 0.50 5.59
CA HIS A 171 -14.98 -0.70 5.97
C HIS A 171 -14.29 -1.93 5.37
N GLY A 172 -14.24 -3.02 6.13
CA GLY A 172 -13.65 -4.31 5.73
C GLY A 172 -12.24 -4.50 6.29
N CYS A 173 -11.42 -5.28 5.60
CA CYS A 173 -10.07 -5.61 6.01
C CYS A 173 -9.10 -5.37 4.84
N VAL A 174 -7.93 -4.82 5.13
CA VAL A 174 -6.78 -4.83 4.21
C VAL A 174 -5.75 -5.84 4.71
N LEU A 175 -5.15 -6.57 3.78
CA LEU A 175 -3.93 -7.33 3.98
C LEU A 175 -2.83 -6.69 3.12
N ILE A 176 -1.78 -6.24 3.77
CA ILE A 176 -0.55 -5.79 3.12
C ILE A 176 0.50 -6.88 3.27
N ALA A 177 1.11 -7.33 2.17
CA ALA A 177 2.33 -8.12 2.22
C ALA A 177 3.34 -7.60 1.18
N GLY A 178 4.36 -6.90 1.69
CA GLY A 178 5.51 -6.37 0.96
C GLY A 178 6.78 -6.80 1.66
N THR A 179 7.70 -5.88 1.96
CA THR A 179 8.87 -6.18 2.80
C THR A 179 8.44 -6.66 4.20
N GLY A 180 7.44 -6.00 4.80
CA GLY A 180 6.73 -6.42 6.01
C GLY A 180 5.29 -6.86 5.69
N THR A 181 4.50 -7.14 6.71
CA THR A 181 3.08 -7.49 6.54
C THR A 181 2.20 -6.92 7.64
N ILE A 182 0.95 -6.60 7.33
CA ILE A 182 -0.07 -6.17 8.30
C ILE A 182 -1.45 -6.54 7.78
N ALA A 183 -2.32 -7.01 8.67
CA ALA A 183 -3.76 -7.03 8.46
C ALA A 183 -4.42 -5.94 9.32
N TYR A 184 -5.25 -5.09 8.72
CA TYR A 184 -5.95 -4.02 9.44
C TYR A 184 -7.38 -3.90 8.94
N GLY A 185 -8.35 -3.83 9.84
CA GLY A 185 -9.75 -3.74 9.48
C GLY A 185 -10.50 -2.65 10.24
N PHE A 186 -11.62 -2.28 9.64
CA PHE A 186 -12.55 -1.26 10.13
C PHE A 186 -13.99 -1.71 9.93
N THR A 187 -14.83 -1.44 10.91
CA THR A 187 -16.29 -1.57 10.82
C THR A 187 -16.91 -0.22 10.47
N GLU A 188 -18.16 -0.20 10.01
CA GLU A 188 -18.83 1.05 9.60
C GLU A 188 -19.05 2.03 10.78
N ASP A 189 -19.18 1.50 12.00
CA ASP A 189 -19.26 2.26 13.26
C ASP A 189 -17.88 2.76 13.76
N GLY A 190 -16.81 2.49 13.01
CA GLY A 190 -15.47 3.03 13.27
C GLY A 190 -14.62 2.22 14.24
N ARG A 191 -15.05 1.01 14.66
CA ARG A 191 -14.15 0.11 15.40
C ARG A 191 -13.06 -0.38 14.46
N GLU A 192 -11.87 -0.58 15.02
CA GLU A 192 -10.70 -0.97 14.25
C GLU A 192 -9.93 -2.11 14.95
N ALA A 193 -9.25 -2.93 14.16
CA ALA A 193 -8.45 -4.02 14.69
C ALA A 193 -7.29 -4.37 13.75
N ARG A 194 -6.08 -4.47 14.30
CA ARG A 194 -4.86 -4.83 13.55
C ARG A 194 -4.25 -6.16 14.00
N ALA A 195 -3.62 -6.90 13.10
CA ALA A 195 -2.83 -8.10 13.37
C ALA A 195 -1.58 -8.11 12.48
N ALA A 196 -0.51 -8.77 12.94
CA ALA A 196 0.85 -8.61 12.40
C ALA A 196 1.31 -7.13 12.42
N GLY A 197 2.31 -6.77 11.61
CA GLY A 197 2.85 -5.40 11.53
C GLY A 197 3.70 -5.01 12.73
N ALA A 198 4.21 -6.00 13.46
CA ALA A 198 5.10 -5.79 14.61
C ALA A 198 6.58 -5.74 14.19
N GLY A 199 6.86 -5.97 12.90
CA GLY A 199 8.20 -6.02 12.34
C GLY A 199 8.77 -7.44 12.27
N PRO A 200 9.89 -7.61 11.57
CA PRO A 200 10.43 -8.93 11.23
C PRO A 200 10.90 -9.74 12.44
N VAL A 201 11.30 -9.08 13.53
CA VAL A 201 11.72 -9.76 14.76
C VAL A 201 10.54 -10.35 15.53
N LEU A 202 9.37 -9.70 15.45
CA LEU A 202 8.19 -10.01 16.26
C LEU A 202 7.12 -10.81 15.51
N GLY A 203 7.39 -11.20 14.27
CA GLY A 203 6.56 -12.16 13.56
C GLY A 203 5.76 -11.63 12.38
N ASP A 204 6.34 -10.72 11.59
CA ASP A 204 5.88 -10.44 10.22
C ASP A 204 6.13 -11.66 9.28
N TRP A 205 5.76 -12.88 9.73
CA TRP A 205 5.89 -14.11 8.98
C TRP A 205 4.88 -14.10 7.82
N GLY A 206 5.33 -14.51 6.64
CA GLY A 206 4.58 -14.34 5.39
C GLY A 206 4.81 -13.00 4.67
N SER A 207 5.49 -12.04 5.29
CA SER A 207 6.07 -10.91 4.56
C SER A 207 7.20 -11.39 3.64
N GLY A 208 7.62 -10.53 2.72
CA GLY A 208 8.74 -10.83 1.83
C GLY A 208 10.04 -11.04 2.59
N TYR A 209 10.28 -10.28 3.67
CA TYR A 209 11.39 -10.57 4.58
C TYR A 209 11.22 -11.95 5.23
N GLY A 210 10.03 -12.25 5.76
CA GLY A 210 9.75 -13.52 6.44
C GLY A 210 9.94 -14.74 5.53
N ILE A 211 9.50 -14.67 4.28
CA ILE A 211 9.70 -15.72 3.26
C ILE A 211 11.20 -15.90 2.98
N ALA A 212 11.90 -14.82 2.67
CA ALA A 212 13.31 -14.87 2.32
C ALA A 212 14.22 -15.27 3.49
N ALA A 213 13.92 -14.82 4.71
CA ALA A 213 14.66 -15.20 5.92
C ALA A 213 14.53 -16.70 6.22
N GLN A 214 13.35 -17.29 6.01
CA GLN A 214 13.14 -18.73 6.11
C GLN A 214 13.94 -19.48 5.03
N ALA A 215 13.99 -18.98 3.79
CA ALA A 215 14.79 -19.57 2.73
C ALA A 215 16.30 -19.53 3.04
N LEU A 216 16.83 -18.39 3.50
CA LEU A 216 18.22 -18.28 3.96
C LEU A 216 18.52 -19.23 5.11
N THR A 217 17.61 -19.33 6.08
CA THR A 217 17.71 -20.28 7.20
C THR A 217 17.75 -21.72 6.69
N ALA A 218 16.91 -22.07 5.73
CA ALA A 218 16.86 -23.40 5.12
C ALA A 218 18.17 -23.74 4.39
N ILE A 219 18.79 -22.78 3.70
CA ILE A 219 20.11 -22.95 3.06
C ILE A 219 21.18 -23.28 4.11
N ILE A 220 21.25 -22.52 5.21
CA ILE A 220 22.24 -22.77 6.27
C ILE A 220 22.02 -24.14 6.91
N ARG A 221 20.75 -24.52 7.17
CA ARG A 221 20.42 -25.85 7.69
C ARG A 221 20.80 -26.97 6.72
N ALA A 222 20.60 -26.77 5.42
CA ALA A 222 21.03 -27.74 4.41
C ALA A 222 22.56 -27.85 4.34
N HIS A 223 23.27 -26.74 4.50
CA HIS A 223 24.72 -26.67 4.48
C HIS A 223 25.37 -27.39 5.68
N ASP A 224 24.85 -27.17 6.89
CA ASP A 224 25.36 -27.78 8.12
C ASP A 224 24.77 -29.16 8.44
N GLY A 225 23.90 -29.70 7.56
CA GLY A 225 23.32 -31.04 7.67
C GLY A 225 22.11 -31.17 8.59
N ARG A 226 21.58 -30.08 9.15
CA ARG A 226 20.35 -30.06 9.98
C ARG A 226 19.06 -30.03 9.16
N GLY A 227 19.14 -29.82 7.86
CA GLY A 227 18.01 -29.69 6.94
C GLY A 227 18.19 -30.52 5.67
N PRO A 228 17.10 -30.76 4.93
CA PRO A 228 17.17 -31.43 3.63
C PRO A 228 17.94 -30.57 2.61
N LYS A 229 18.51 -31.23 1.60
CA LYS A 229 19.04 -30.52 0.43
C LYS A 229 17.91 -29.78 -0.29
N THR A 230 18.22 -28.60 -0.83
CA THR A 230 17.26 -27.74 -1.52
C THR A 230 17.94 -27.00 -2.68
N THR A 231 17.20 -26.77 -3.76
CA THR A 231 17.65 -25.96 -4.91
C THR A 231 17.81 -24.48 -4.54
N LEU A 232 17.16 -24.02 -3.46
CA LEU A 232 17.32 -22.67 -2.91
C LEU A 232 18.79 -22.29 -2.72
N MET A 233 19.64 -23.24 -2.30
CA MET A 233 21.07 -22.99 -2.08
C MET A 233 21.74 -22.50 -3.36
N HIS A 234 21.63 -23.24 -4.45
CA HIS A 234 22.25 -22.86 -5.72
C HIS A 234 21.62 -21.57 -6.27
N SER A 235 20.29 -21.49 -6.30
CA SER A 235 19.58 -20.36 -6.91
C SER A 235 19.80 -19.04 -6.19
N ILE A 236 19.88 -19.04 -4.86
CA ILE A 236 20.16 -17.81 -4.08
C ILE A 236 21.64 -17.44 -4.16
N LEU A 237 22.58 -18.39 -4.08
CA LEU A 237 24.01 -18.08 -4.22
C LEU A 237 24.30 -17.46 -5.59
N ASP A 238 23.75 -18.02 -6.67
CA ASP A 238 23.86 -17.44 -8.02
C ASP A 238 23.29 -16.02 -8.08
N LYS A 239 22.08 -15.82 -7.53
CA LYS A 239 21.43 -14.50 -7.51
C LYS A 239 22.28 -13.44 -6.81
N LEU A 240 23.02 -13.85 -5.78
CA LEU A 240 23.85 -13.00 -4.95
C LEU A 240 25.31 -12.92 -5.42
N ASN A 241 25.70 -13.69 -6.45
CA ASN A 241 27.07 -13.89 -6.90
C ASN A 241 28.01 -14.34 -5.76
N LEU A 242 27.55 -15.30 -4.95
CA LEU A 242 28.32 -15.88 -3.85
C LEU A 242 28.82 -17.28 -4.22
N SER A 243 30.03 -17.64 -3.77
CA SER A 243 30.65 -18.92 -4.14
C SER A 243 30.31 -20.05 -3.18
N SER A 244 29.87 -19.74 -1.96
CA SER A 244 29.56 -20.74 -0.93
C SER A 244 28.51 -20.25 0.06
N ALA A 245 27.92 -21.19 0.80
CA ALA A 245 26.98 -20.87 1.87
C ALA A 245 27.63 -20.08 3.04
N ASP A 246 28.93 -20.23 3.27
CA ASP A 246 29.66 -19.47 4.30
C ASP A 246 29.63 -17.96 4.03
N GLU A 247 29.66 -17.55 2.75
CA GLU A 247 29.60 -16.14 2.36
C GLU A 247 28.24 -15.50 2.66
N LEU A 248 27.17 -16.28 2.86
CA LEU A 248 25.84 -15.76 3.21
C LEU A 248 25.86 -15.04 4.56
N ILE A 249 26.70 -15.45 5.50
CA ILE A 249 26.83 -14.78 6.81
C ILE A 249 27.31 -13.35 6.58
N GLY A 250 28.43 -13.19 5.86
CA GLY A 250 28.99 -11.88 5.53
C GLY A 250 28.01 -11.02 4.73
N TRP A 251 27.32 -11.61 3.75
CA TRP A 251 26.30 -10.92 2.97
C TRP A 251 25.11 -10.48 3.82
N THR A 252 24.63 -11.29 4.75
CA THR A 252 23.45 -11.00 5.57
C THR A 252 23.72 -9.87 6.57
N TYR A 253 24.88 -9.88 7.22
CA TYR A 253 25.21 -8.92 8.27
C TYR A 253 25.89 -7.64 7.77
N SER A 254 26.27 -7.56 6.49
CA SER A 254 26.90 -6.35 5.90
C SER A 254 25.92 -5.19 5.68
N ASP A 255 24.62 -5.47 5.60
CA ASP A 255 23.58 -4.48 5.37
C ASP A 255 22.29 -4.87 6.13
N PRO A 256 21.82 -4.04 7.07
CA PRO A 256 20.61 -4.32 7.86
C PRO A 256 19.30 -4.17 7.08
N SER A 257 19.33 -3.81 5.79
CA SER A 257 18.15 -3.56 4.97
C SER A 257 17.26 -4.79 4.79
N TRP A 258 16.05 -4.75 5.36
CA TRP A 258 15.04 -5.79 5.18
C TRP A 258 14.58 -5.92 3.74
N ALA A 259 14.54 -4.81 2.98
CA ALA A 259 14.13 -4.81 1.59
C ALA A 259 15.09 -5.62 0.70
N ARG A 260 16.38 -5.62 1.02
CA ARG A 260 17.39 -6.44 0.32
C ARG A 260 17.18 -7.93 0.53
N ILE A 261 16.78 -8.34 1.74
CA ILE A 261 16.41 -9.72 2.05
C ILE A 261 15.10 -10.07 1.32
N ALA A 262 14.07 -9.24 1.44
CA ALA A 262 12.77 -9.45 0.80
C ALA A 262 12.86 -9.55 -0.75
N ALA A 263 13.87 -8.94 -1.37
CA ALA A 263 14.11 -9.04 -2.81
C ALA A 263 14.47 -10.47 -3.29
N LEU A 264 14.71 -11.42 -2.37
CA LEU A 264 14.94 -12.83 -2.69
C LEU A 264 13.65 -13.63 -2.93
N VAL A 265 12.46 -13.11 -2.59
CA VAL A 265 11.17 -13.80 -2.75
C VAL A 265 10.95 -14.37 -4.15
N PRO A 266 11.25 -13.66 -5.26
CA PRO A 266 11.07 -14.23 -6.60
C PRO A 266 11.90 -15.50 -6.84
N VAL A 267 13.08 -15.63 -6.22
CA VAL A 267 13.90 -16.85 -6.31
C VAL A 267 13.25 -17.98 -5.53
N VAL A 268 12.71 -17.71 -4.34
CA VAL A 268 11.99 -18.70 -3.54
C VAL A 268 10.75 -19.22 -4.28
N VAL A 269 9.99 -18.32 -4.90
CA VAL A 269 8.84 -18.68 -5.74
C VAL A 269 9.28 -19.56 -6.91
N SER A 270 10.31 -19.17 -7.67
CA SER A 270 10.82 -19.96 -8.79
C SER A 270 11.23 -21.38 -8.36
N CYS A 271 11.96 -21.52 -7.24
CA CYS A 271 12.33 -22.85 -6.73
C CYS A 271 11.09 -23.70 -6.37
N ALA A 272 10.05 -23.09 -5.79
CA ALA A 272 8.81 -23.81 -5.49
C ALA A 272 8.06 -24.23 -6.77
N GLU A 273 8.02 -23.36 -7.78
CA GLU A 273 7.43 -23.63 -9.10
C GLU A 273 8.16 -24.75 -9.88
N ASP A 274 9.45 -24.93 -9.60
CA ASP A 274 10.30 -26.02 -10.10
C ASP A 274 10.20 -27.30 -9.25
N GLY A 275 9.36 -27.30 -8.21
CA GLY A 275 9.04 -28.48 -7.40
C GLY A 275 9.95 -28.70 -6.19
N ASP A 276 10.72 -27.70 -5.76
CA ASP A 276 11.51 -27.81 -4.52
C ASP A 276 10.57 -27.90 -3.30
N PRO A 277 10.63 -28.99 -2.51
CA PRO A 277 9.70 -29.20 -1.40
C PRO A 277 9.94 -28.22 -0.23
N VAL A 278 11.17 -27.74 -0.04
CA VAL A 278 11.49 -26.79 1.03
C VAL A 278 10.92 -25.42 0.69
N ALA A 279 11.11 -24.95 -0.54
CA ALA A 279 10.52 -23.71 -1.03
C ALA A 279 8.98 -23.75 -0.99
N ASN A 280 8.37 -24.86 -1.42
CA ASN A 280 6.92 -25.06 -1.34
C ASN A 280 6.40 -24.94 0.10
N ASN A 281 7.06 -25.60 1.06
CA ASN A 281 6.67 -25.54 2.47
C ASN A 281 6.77 -24.11 3.02
N ILE A 282 7.87 -23.38 2.73
CA ILE A 282 8.04 -21.99 3.17
C ILE A 282 6.89 -21.10 2.69
N LEU A 283 6.48 -21.27 1.43
CA LEU A 283 5.41 -20.46 0.85
C LEU A 283 4.03 -20.88 1.41
N HIS A 284 3.81 -22.16 1.69
CA HIS A 284 2.58 -22.64 2.34
C HIS A 284 2.44 -22.11 3.77
N ASP A 285 3.51 -22.18 4.56
CA ASP A 285 3.55 -21.64 5.93
C ASP A 285 3.29 -20.14 5.91
N SER A 286 3.89 -19.43 4.95
CA SER A 286 3.67 -18.00 4.73
C SER A 286 2.21 -17.67 4.41
N VAL A 287 1.53 -18.47 3.59
CA VAL A 287 0.09 -18.33 3.33
C VAL A 287 -0.72 -18.50 4.61
N GLN A 288 -0.39 -19.49 5.46
CA GLN A 288 -1.11 -19.71 6.71
C GLN A 288 -0.94 -18.54 7.69
N GLU A 289 0.25 -17.96 7.79
CA GLU A 289 0.52 -16.79 8.65
C GLU A 289 -0.26 -15.55 8.19
N LEU A 290 -0.24 -15.27 6.88
CA LEU A 290 -1.02 -14.17 6.29
C LEU A 290 -2.52 -14.38 6.50
N ALA A 291 -3.01 -15.61 6.27
CA ALA A 291 -4.42 -15.94 6.47
C ALA A 291 -4.81 -15.81 7.96
N SER A 292 -3.99 -16.32 8.88
CA SER A 292 -4.20 -16.21 10.33
C SER A 292 -4.34 -14.75 10.76
N SER A 293 -3.51 -13.86 10.23
CA SER A 293 -3.56 -12.42 10.49
C SER A 293 -4.89 -11.80 10.08
N VAL A 294 -5.37 -12.09 8.86
CA VAL A 294 -6.70 -11.63 8.41
C VAL A 294 -7.81 -12.22 9.27
N LYS A 295 -7.76 -13.52 9.58
CA LYS A 295 -8.77 -14.19 10.41
C LYS A 295 -8.86 -13.56 11.80
N ALA A 296 -7.74 -13.17 12.40
CA ALA A 296 -7.71 -12.49 13.69
C ALA A 296 -8.37 -11.10 13.65
N VAL A 297 -8.24 -10.35 12.55
CA VAL A 297 -8.94 -9.06 12.36
C VAL A 297 -10.44 -9.28 12.17
N VAL A 298 -10.83 -10.16 11.25
CA VAL A 298 -12.24 -10.45 10.93
C VAL A 298 -13.02 -10.87 12.18
N LYS A 299 -12.46 -11.78 13.01
CA LYS A 299 -13.12 -12.26 14.23
C LYS A 299 -13.27 -11.19 15.31
N ARG A 300 -12.27 -10.31 15.51
CA ARG A 300 -12.35 -9.27 16.55
C ARG A 300 -13.33 -8.16 16.19
N LEU A 301 -13.50 -7.90 14.90
CA LEU A 301 -14.42 -6.87 14.41
C LEU A 301 -15.81 -7.39 14.11
N ASP A 302 -15.97 -8.71 14.03
CA ASP A 302 -17.20 -9.37 13.58
C ASP A 302 -17.64 -8.87 12.19
N LEU A 303 -16.70 -8.80 11.23
CA LEU A 303 -16.95 -8.22 9.90
C LEU A 303 -17.96 -9.04 9.07
N CYS A 304 -18.08 -10.33 9.36
CA CYS A 304 -18.83 -11.29 8.55
C CYS A 304 -20.08 -11.85 9.26
N GLY A 305 -20.38 -11.39 10.48
CA GLY A 305 -21.44 -11.93 11.33
C GLY A 305 -21.18 -13.37 11.78
N GLU A 306 -22.09 -13.91 12.61
CA GLU A 306 -21.96 -15.23 13.22
C GLU A 306 -21.88 -16.39 12.21
N ASP A 307 -22.50 -16.25 11.04
CA ASP A 307 -22.53 -17.29 10.00
C ASP A 307 -21.41 -17.15 8.95
N GLY A 308 -20.58 -16.10 9.06
CA GLY A 308 -19.46 -15.84 8.16
C GLY A 308 -19.82 -15.35 6.76
N LYS A 309 -21.10 -15.07 6.48
CA LYS A 309 -21.60 -14.77 5.13
C LYS A 309 -21.83 -13.30 4.86
N HIS A 310 -21.84 -12.44 5.88
CA HIS A 310 -22.02 -11.01 5.66
C HIS A 310 -20.85 -10.48 4.81
N PRO A 311 -21.13 -9.82 3.67
CA PRO A 311 -20.10 -9.43 2.73
C PRO A 311 -19.20 -8.33 3.29
N PHE A 312 -17.89 -8.47 3.14
CA PHE A 312 -16.92 -7.42 3.48
C PHE A 312 -15.76 -7.42 2.48
N PRO A 313 -15.20 -6.25 2.12
CA PRO A 313 -14.06 -6.20 1.24
C PRO A 313 -12.79 -6.68 1.97
N LEU A 314 -12.04 -7.57 1.32
CA LEU A 314 -10.68 -7.95 1.69
C LEU A 314 -9.72 -7.34 0.66
N VAL A 315 -9.19 -6.17 0.98
CA VAL A 315 -8.26 -5.44 0.10
C VAL A 315 -6.87 -6.05 0.20
N MET A 316 -6.26 -6.41 -0.94
CA MET A 316 -4.97 -7.08 -1.01
C MET A 316 -3.93 -6.14 -1.64
N VAL A 317 -2.88 -5.79 -0.90
CA VAL A 317 -1.84 -4.83 -1.33
C VAL A 317 -0.44 -5.38 -1.09
N GLY A 318 0.48 -5.11 -2.03
CA GLY A 318 1.90 -5.42 -1.88
C GLY A 318 2.38 -6.56 -2.79
N GLY A 319 3.66 -6.51 -3.14
CA GLY A 319 4.25 -7.36 -4.18
C GLY A 319 4.25 -8.86 -3.86
N VAL A 320 4.16 -9.25 -2.59
CA VAL A 320 4.06 -10.68 -2.21
C VAL A 320 2.70 -11.26 -2.60
N LEU A 321 1.65 -10.43 -2.65
CA LEU A 321 0.30 -10.84 -3.02
C LEU A 321 0.04 -10.76 -4.53
N GLU A 322 1.00 -10.24 -5.32
CA GLU A 322 0.90 -10.21 -6.78
C GLU A 322 1.03 -11.64 -7.35
N ALA A 323 0.26 -11.92 -8.40
CA ALA A 323 0.20 -13.26 -9.00
C ALA A 323 1.51 -13.62 -9.71
N ASN A 324 2.05 -14.82 -9.45
CA ASN A 324 3.09 -15.44 -10.30
C ASN A 324 2.47 -16.53 -11.19
N GLU A 325 3.23 -17.07 -12.13
CA GLU A 325 2.68 -17.94 -13.19
C GLU A 325 2.10 -19.25 -12.63
N LYS A 326 2.75 -19.90 -11.65
CA LYS A 326 2.27 -21.15 -11.04
C LYS A 326 2.00 -21.01 -9.54
N TRP A 327 2.70 -20.12 -8.84
CA TRP A 327 2.51 -19.91 -7.39
C TRP A 327 1.96 -18.52 -7.05
N ASP A 328 0.66 -18.47 -6.75
CA ASP A 328 -0.05 -17.23 -6.39
C ASP A 328 -0.41 -17.21 -4.90
N ILE A 329 0.46 -16.61 -4.10
CA ILE A 329 0.27 -16.45 -2.64
C ILE A 329 -1.04 -15.72 -2.34
N GLY A 330 -1.40 -14.70 -3.14
CA GLY A 330 -2.62 -13.92 -2.93
C GLY A 330 -3.90 -14.75 -3.11
N ASN A 331 -3.93 -15.62 -4.11
CA ASN A 331 -5.05 -16.54 -4.32
C ASN A 331 -5.09 -17.63 -3.25
N GLU A 332 -3.95 -18.17 -2.83
CA GLU A 332 -3.91 -19.17 -1.76
C GLU A 332 -4.37 -18.62 -0.40
N VAL A 333 -3.98 -17.38 -0.07
CA VAL A 333 -4.52 -16.67 1.10
C VAL A 333 -6.03 -16.50 0.97
N THR A 334 -6.50 -16.03 -0.18
CA THR A 334 -7.94 -15.89 -0.47
C THR A 334 -8.69 -17.20 -0.26
N ASN A 335 -8.17 -18.31 -0.80
CA ASN A 335 -8.77 -19.63 -0.63
C ASN A 335 -8.81 -20.07 0.84
N CYS A 336 -7.78 -19.75 1.63
CA CYS A 336 -7.74 -20.04 3.06
C CYS A 336 -8.74 -19.21 3.86
N ILE A 337 -9.00 -17.96 3.44
CA ILE A 337 -9.99 -17.07 4.06
C ILE A 337 -11.41 -17.49 3.70
N SER A 338 -11.72 -17.74 2.43
CA SER A 338 -13.08 -18.06 1.98
C SER A 338 -13.64 -19.36 2.56
N LYS A 339 -12.78 -20.27 3.03
CA LYS A 339 -13.19 -21.48 3.77
C LYS A 339 -13.85 -21.17 5.11
N ASP A 340 -13.32 -20.16 5.82
CA ASP A 340 -13.82 -19.77 7.14
C ASP A 340 -14.80 -18.59 7.06
N PHE A 341 -14.62 -17.72 6.06
CA PHE A 341 -15.39 -16.49 5.86
C PHE A 341 -15.85 -16.37 4.40
N PRO A 342 -16.92 -17.08 4.00
CA PRO A 342 -17.47 -17.02 2.64
C PRO A 342 -17.91 -15.62 2.20
N GLY A 343 -18.18 -14.71 3.14
CA GLY A 343 -18.49 -13.30 2.88
C GLY A 343 -17.28 -12.43 2.50
N ALA A 344 -16.05 -12.95 2.57
CA ALA A 344 -14.88 -12.19 2.15
C ALA A 344 -14.92 -11.92 0.63
N LEU A 345 -14.82 -10.64 0.25
CA LEU A 345 -14.78 -10.19 -1.14
C LEU A 345 -13.36 -9.69 -1.46
N PRO A 346 -12.49 -10.50 -2.09
CA PRO A 346 -11.13 -10.09 -2.41
C PRO A 346 -11.13 -8.91 -3.38
N VAL A 347 -10.40 -7.86 -3.04
CA VAL A 347 -10.25 -6.66 -3.86
C VAL A 347 -8.78 -6.41 -4.12
N ARG A 348 -8.39 -6.43 -5.39
CA ARG A 348 -7.10 -5.89 -5.84
C ARG A 348 -7.32 -4.44 -6.27
N PRO A 349 -6.73 -3.44 -5.57
CA PRO A 349 -6.94 -2.05 -5.92
C PRO A 349 -6.65 -1.72 -7.39
N LYS A 350 -7.46 -0.85 -7.96
CA LYS A 350 -7.26 -0.28 -9.31
C LYS A 350 -6.44 1.02 -9.29
N VAL A 351 -6.29 1.61 -8.10
CA VAL A 351 -5.60 2.88 -7.86
C VAL A 351 -4.58 2.71 -6.75
N GLU A 352 -3.60 3.61 -6.71
CA GLU A 352 -2.54 3.60 -5.70
C GLU A 352 -3.07 4.01 -4.31
N PRO A 353 -2.42 3.60 -3.19
CA PRO A 353 -2.81 4.01 -1.85
C PRO A 353 -2.87 5.54 -1.66
N ALA A 354 -2.00 6.31 -2.35
CA ALA A 354 -2.06 7.77 -2.31
C ALA A 354 -3.41 8.35 -2.82
N VAL A 355 -4.09 7.65 -3.76
CA VAL A 355 -5.46 8.00 -4.16
C VAL A 355 -6.44 7.70 -3.03
N GLY A 356 -6.28 6.56 -2.35
CA GLY A 356 -7.02 6.23 -1.13
C GLY A 356 -6.87 7.32 -0.07
N ALA A 357 -5.65 7.80 0.17
CA ALA A 357 -5.39 8.91 1.08
C ALA A 357 -6.10 10.20 0.65
N ALA A 358 -6.10 10.54 -0.63
CA ALA A 358 -6.81 11.72 -1.14
C ALA A 358 -8.33 11.62 -0.90
N LEU A 359 -8.91 10.43 -1.10
CA LEU A 359 -10.32 10.16 -0.82
C LEU A 359 -10.64 10.21 0.68
N LEU A 360 -9.72 9.78 1.54
CA LEU A 360 -9.86 9.94 3.00
C LEU A 360 -9.87 11.41 3.40
N ALA A 361 -8.94 12.22 2.88
CA ALA A 361 -8.92 13.65 3.12
C ALA A 361 -10.26 14.31 2.70
N TRP A 362 -10.81 13.90 1.55
CA TRP A 362 -12.11 14.37 1.07
C TRP A 362 -13.27 13.97 2.00
N ASN A 363 -13.34 12.69 2.41
CA ASN A 363 -14.37 12.18 3.31
C ASN A 363 -14.32 12.85 4.70
N PHE A 364 -13.12 13.05 5.26
CA PHE A 364 -12.98 13.71 6.55
C PHE A 364 -13.33 15.19 6.49
N LEU A 365 -12.98 15.86 5.39
CA LEU A 365 -13.39 17.25 5.16
C LEU A 365 -14.91 17.36 5.07
N MET A 366 -15.58 16.43 4.37
CA MET A 366 -17.04 16.38 4.27
C MET A 366 -17.71 16.24 5.64
N ARG A 367 -17.26 15.30 6.47
CA ARG A 367 -17.82 15.07 7.81
C ARG A 367 -17.73 16.31 8.70
N GLN A 368 -16.58 16.99 8.70
CA GLN A 368 -16.40 18.22 9.47
C GLN A 368 -17.29 19.37 9.00
N CYS A 369 -17.66 19.43 7.72
CA CYS A 369 -18.62 20.40 7.22
C CYS A 369 -20.05 20.08 7.68
N SER A 370 -20.41 18.79 7.79
CA SER A 370 -21.74 18.35 8.22
C SER A 370 -21.97 18.43 9.74
N GLU A 371 -20.91 18.40 10.55
CA GLU A 371 -20.98 18.55 12.01
C GLU A 371 -20.95 20.02 12.48
N GLY A 372 -20.68 20.97 11.57
CA GLY A 372 -20.58 22.40 11.85
C GLY A 372 -21.83 23.23 11.57
N ASP A 373 -22.89 22.60 11.05
CA ASP A 373 -24.24 23.14 10.88
C ASP A 373 -25.15 22.63 12.01
#